data_AF-A0A166SPS3-F1
#
_entry.id   AF-A0A166SPS3-F1
#
_cell.length_a   1.000
_cell.length_b   1.000
_cell.length_c   1.000
_cell.angle_alpha   90.00
_cell.angle_beta   90.00
_cell.angle_gamma   90.00
#
_symmetry.space_group_name_H-M   'P 1'
#
loop_
_entity.id
_entity.type
_entity.pdbx_description
1 polymer ?
#
loop_
_entity_poly.entity_id
_entity_poly.type
_entity_poly.pdbx_seq_one_letter_code
_entity_poly.pdbx_strand_id
1 'polypeptide(L)'
;MDWPKGGERWEITLLMVLLVVQLILEGYGMVTNNGTAGFIGHLVFSTLWIVFGYAAFRHYGRTPRSVLTVTLLIGGGLLNGYVLLASHPMVGEGVSEILEGSGALLYASRLRETSSKPFQRT
;
A
#
# COMPACT_ATOMS: atom_id res chain seq x y z
N MET A 1 -2.91 -15.57 -25.84
CA MET A 1 -3.02 -14.59 -24.75
C MET A 1 -2.86 -15.38 -23.47
N ASP A 2 -1.64 -15.46 -22.95
CA ASP A 2 -1.36 -16.27 -21.76
C ASP A 2 -1.87 -15.54 -20.54
N TRP A 3 -2.87 -16.12 -19.89
CA TRP A 3 -3.50 -15.54 -18.73
C TRP A 3 -2.55 -15.62 -17.52
N PRO A 4 -2.47 -14.59 -16.66
CA PRO A 4 -1.61 -14.61 -15.47
C PRO A 4 -1.85 -15.86 -14.61
N LYS A 5 -0.76 -16.47 -14.13
CA LYS A 5 -0.81 -17.67 -13.26
C LYS A 5 -1.33 -17.26 -11.87
N GLY A 6 -1.83 -18.23 -11.10
CA GLY A 6 -2.71 -18.00 -9.93
C GLY A 6 -2.32 -16.90 -8.93
N GLY A 7 -1.01 -16.63 -8.71
CA GLY A 7 -0.55 -15.54 -7.84
C GLY A 7 -0.78 -14.12 -8.41
N GLU A 8 -0.66 -13.94 -9.72
CA GLU A 8 -0.84 -12.64 -10.40
C GLU A 8 -2.33 -12.29 -10.57
N ARG A 9 -3.21 -13.30 -10.68
CA ARG A 9 -4.67 -13.08 -10.77
C ARG A 9 -5.24 -12.42 -9.54
N TRP A 10 -4.77 -12.83 -8.36
CA TRP A 10 -5.21 -12.28 -7.08
C TRP A 10 -4.83 -10.81 -6.95
N GLU A 11 -3.60 -10.43 -7.30
CA GLU A 11 -3.12 -9.04 -7.23
C GLU A 11 -3.92 -8.12 -8.16
N ILE A 12 -4.15 -8.56 -9.41
CA ILE A 12 -4.97 -7.83 -10.37
C ILE A 12 -6.41 -7.70 -9.88
N THR A 13 -6.97 -8.76 -9.29
CA THR A 13 -8.33 -8.73 -8.72
C THR A 13 -8.41 -7.74 -7.56
N LEU A 14 -7.44 -7.75 -6.66
CA LEU A 14 -7.36 -6.84 -5.53
C LEU A 14 -7.23 -5.38 -6.00
N LEU A 15 -6.39 -5.12 -7.00
CA LEU A 15 -6.25 -3.79 -7.62
C LEU A 15 -7.57 -3.31 -8.21
N MET A 16 -8.28 -4.17 -8.94
CA MET A 16 -9.59 -3.82 -9.53
C MET A 16 -10.64 -3.55 -8.46
N VAL A 17 -10.70 -4.38 -7.40
CA VAL A 17 -11.63 -4.17 -6.28
C VAL A 17 -11.34 -2.86 -5.57
N LEU A 18 -10.08 -2.60 -5.23
CA LEU A 18 -9.68 -1.36 -4.57
C LEU A 18 -9.96 -0.12 -5.44
N LEU A 19 -9.75 -0.21 -6.76
CA LEU A 19 -10.09 0.87 -7.70
C LEU A 19 -11.60 1.15 -7.72
N VAL A 20 -12.43 0.11 -7.78
CA VAL A 20 -13.90 0.27 -7.72
C VAL A 20 -14.33 0.89 -6.40
N VAL A 21 -13.79 0.40 -5.27
CA VAL A 21 -14.08 0.95 -3.94
C VAL A 21 -13.69 2.43 -3.86
N GLN A 22 -12.51 2.80 -4.38
CA GLN A 22 -12.08 4.19 -4.44
C GLN A 22 -13.08 5.06 -5.24
N LEU A 23 -13.45 4.64 -6.45
CA LEU A 23 -14.36 5.40 -7.30
C LEU A 23 -15.74 5.59 -6.64
N ILE A 24 -16.23 4.57 -5.95
CA ILE A 24 -17.48 4.65 -5.19
C ILE A 24 -17.35 5.64 -4.02
N LEU A 25 -16.26 5.57 -3.26
CA LEU A 25 -16.04 6.43 -2.09
C LEU A 25 -15.82 7.90 -2.48
N GLU A 26 -15.04 8.16 -3.52
CA GLU A 26 -14.85 9.52 -4.06
C GLU A 26 -16.14 10.06 -4.67
N GLY A 27 -16.85 9.24 -5.47
CA GLY A 27 -18.14 9.60 -6.04
C GLY A 27 -19.18 9.92 -4.96
N TYR A 28 -19.28 9.07 -3.95
CA TYR A 28 -20.16 9.29 -2.81
C TYR A 28 -19.75 10.52 -1.99
N GLY A 29 -18.45 10.71 -1.74
CA GLY A 29 -17.92 11.88 -1.04
C GLY A 29 -18.24 13.19 -1.76
N MET A 30 -18.11 13.22 -3.10
CA MET A 30 -18.48 14.37 -3.92
C MET A 30 -19.98 14.65 -3.87
N VAL A 31 -20.83 13.62 -3.97
CA VAL A 31 -22.29 13.77 -4.00
C VAL A 31 -22.87 14.14 -2.62
N THR A 32 -22.33 13.58 -1.54
CA THR A 32 -22.85 13.77 -0.18
C THR A 32 -22.12 14.85 0.61
N ASN A 33 -21.09 15.45 0.03
CA ASN A 33 -20.19 16.40 0.68
C ASN A 33 -19.60 15.85 2.00
N ASN A 34 -19.38 14.54 2.05
CA ASN A 34 -18.91 13.84 3.24
C ASN A 34 -17.38 13.75 3.20
N GLY A 35 -16.72 14.60 3.99
CA GLY A 35 -15.25 14.65 4.09
C GLY A 35 -14.61 13.33 4.53
N THR A 36 -15.30 12.49 5.31
CA THR A 36 -14.81 11.17 5.73
C THR A 36 -14.78 10.18 4.57
N ALA A 37 -15.79 10.18 3.71
CA ALA A 37 -15.82 9.32 2.53
C ALA A 37 -14.72 9.70 1.53
N GLY A 38 -14.50 11.00 1.31
CA GLY A 38 -13.38 11.50 0.51
C GLY A 38 -12.02 11.11 1.10
N PHE A 39 -11.85 11.27 2.41
CA PHE A 39 -10.62 10.86 3.12
C PHE A 39 -10.33 9.36 2.98
N ILE A 40 -11.33 8.49 3.18
CA ILE A 40 -11.16 7.04 3.01
C ILE A 40 -10.84 6.71 1.54
N GLY A 41 -11.49 7.38 0.58
CA GLY A 41 -11.17 7.23 -0.85
C GLY A 41 -9.70 7.53 -1.16
N HIS A 42 -9.17 8.63 -0.61
CA HIS A 42 -7.75 8.99 -0.79
C HIS A 42 -6.79 8.03 -0.08
N LEU A 43 -7.16 7.44 1.06
CA LEU A 43 -6.39 6.38 1.71
C LEU A 43 -6.33 5.11 0.85
N VAL A 44 -7.47 4.72 0.26
CA VAL A 44 -7.54 3.58 -0.65
C VAL A 44 -6.68 3.84 -1.89
N PHE A 45 -6.70 5.05 -2.43
CA PHE A 45 -5.85 5.45 -3.55
C PHE A 45 -4.35 5.38 -3.21
N SER A 46 -3.94 5.91 -2.05
CA SER A 46 -2.56 5.80 -1.56
C SER A 46 -2.12 4.33 -1.45
N THR A 47 -2.99 3.47 -0.92
CA THR A 47 -2.72 2.03 -0.77
C THR A 47 -2.59 1.33 -2.12
N LEU A 48 -3.42 1.69 -3.10
CA LEU A 48 -3.35 1.18 -4.47
C LEU A 48 -1.97 1.40 -5.10
N TRP A 49 -1.38 2.59 -4.94
CA TRP A 49 -0.05 2.90 -5.48
C TRP A 49 1.04 2.00 -4.89
N ILE A 50 0.95 1.69 -3.59
CA ILE A 50 1.89 0.80 -2.91
C ILE A 50 1.77 -0.64 -3.44
N VAL A 51 0.53 -1.15 -3.54
CA VAL A 51 0.27 -2.50 -4.06
C VAL A 51 0.69 -2.60 -5.53
N PHE A 52 0.41 -1.58 -6.34
CA PHE A 52 0.80 -1.52 -7.75
C PHE A 52 2.32 -1.48 -7.92
N GLY A 53 3.02 -0.68 -7.11
CA GLY A 53 4.48 -0.67 -7.06
C GLY A 53 5.05 -2.04 -6.68
N TYR A 54 4.48 -2.71 -5.69
CA TYR A 54 4.92 -4.04 -5.30
C TYR A 54 4.69 -5.09 -6.40
N ALA A 55 3.50 -5.11 -7.00
CA ALA A 55 3.17 -6.01 -8.11
C ALA A 55 4.08 -5.77 -9.33
N ALA A 56 4.33 -4.50 -9.68
CA ALA A 56 5.25 -4.12 -10.75
C ALA A 56 6.68 -4.59 -10.47
N PHE A 57 7.15 -4.50 -9.23
CA PHE A 57 8.47 -5.00 -8.84
C PHE A 57 8.60 -6.52 -9.03
N ARG A 58 7.54 -7.27 -8.69
CA ARG A 58 7.52 -8.73 -8.86
C ARG A 58 7.51 -9.14 -10.32
N HIS A 59 6.77 -8.43 -11.17
CA HIS A 59 6.59 -8.82 -12.56
C HIS A 59 7.73 -8.36 -13.48
N TYR A 60 8.25 -7.14 -13.31
CA TYR A 60 9.27 -6.56 -14.22
C TYR A 60 10.72 -6.77 -13.76
N GLY A 61 10.94 -7.38 -12.60
CA GLY A 61 12.28 -7.65 -12.07
C GLY A 61 13.08 -6.39 -11.71
N ARG A 62 14.41 -6.52 -11.58
CA ARG A 62 15.33 -5.45 -11.10
C ARG A 62 15.97 -4.64 -12.22
N THR A 63 15.19 -4.16 -13.18
CA THR A 63 15.72 -3.20 -14.16
C THR A 63 15.81 -1.80 -13.51
N PRO A 64 16.75 -0.92 -13.94
CA PRO A 64 16.85 0.43 -13.39
C PRO A 64 15.54 1.23 -13.51
N ARG A 65 14.83 1.05 -14.64
CA ARG A 65 13.53 1.68 -14.88
C ARG A 65 12.44 1.11 -13.98
N SER A 66 12.35 -0.21 -13.81
CA SER A 66 11.36 -0.81 -12.90
C SER A 66 11.62 -0.41 -11.45
N VAL A 67 12.88 -0.38 -11.00
CA VAL A 67 13.23 0.08 -9.64
C VAL A 67 12.82 1.54 -9.44
N LEU A 68 13.08 2.42 -10.42
CA LEU A 68 12.64 3.81 -10.35
C LEU A 68 11.12 3.92 -10.28
N THR A 69 10.41 3.22 -11.17
CA THR A 69 8.94 3.19 -11.18
C THR A 69 8.38 2.70 -9.85
N VAL A 70 8.86 1.56 -9.35
CA VAL A 70 8.44 0.99 -8.05
C VAL A 70 8.70 1.97 -6.92
N THR A 71 9.86 2.62 -6.90
CA THR A 71 10.21 3.60 -5.87
C THR A 71 9.29 4.81 -5.91
N LEU A 72 8.94 5.30 -7.12
CA LEU A 72 8.00 6.41 -7.29
C LEU A 72 6.57 6.02 -6.88
N LEU A 73 6.13 4.81 -7.21
CA LEU A 73 4.79 4.32 -6.88
C LEU A 73 4.65 4.11 -5.36
N ILE A 74 5.58 3.38 -4.75
CA ILE A 74 5.56 3.12 -3.30
C ILE A 74 5.83 4.40 -2.53
N GLY A 75 6.86 5.17 -2.91
CA GLY A 75 7.20 6.43 -2.26
C GLY A 75 6.11 7.48 -2.38
N GLY A 76 5.51 7.62 -3.57
CA GLY A 76 4.37 8.51 -3.80
C GLY A 76 3.14 8.09 -3.01
N GLY A 77 2.83 6.79 -2.97
CA GLY A 77 1.75 6.24 -2.15
C GLY A 77 1.95 6.54 -0.67
N LEU A 78 3.14 6.25 -0.13
CA LEU A 78 3.50 6.51 1.27
C LEU A 78 3.47 8.00 1.62
N LEU A 79 4.05 8.85 0.78
CA LEU A 79 4.06 10.29 0.99
C LEU A 79 2.63 10.85 0.97
N ASN A 80 1.81 10.43 0.01
CA ASN A 80 0.42 10.83 -0.08
C ASN A 80 -0.37 10.37 1.16
N GLY A 81 -0.17 9.12 1.59
CA GLY A 81 -0.79 8.58 2.80
C GLY A 81 -0.39 9.35 4.05
N TYR A 82 0.90 9.68 4.19
CA TYR A 82 1.41 10.49 5.29
C TYR A 82 0.80 11.90 5.30
N VAL A 83 0.81 12.61 4.17
CA VAL A 83 0.22 13.96 4.07
C VAL A 83 -1.28 13.93 4.38
N LEU A 84 -1.99 12.92 3.89
CA LEU A 84 -3.41 12.75 4.15
C LEU A 84 -3.69 12.49 5.64
N LEU A 85 -2.95 11.57 6.26
CA LEU A 85 -3.07 11.28 7.70
C LEU A 85 -2.68 12.50 8.56
N ALA A 86 -1.60 13.20 8.19
CA ALA A 86 -1.10 14.36 8.91
C ALA A 86 -2.05 15.56 8.84
N SER A 87 -2.78 15.70 7.73
CA SER A 87 -3.77 16.76 7.52
C SER A 87 -5.13 16.43 8.15
N HIS A 88 -5.36 15.20 8.63
CA HIS A 88 -6.63 14.82 9.23
C HIS A 88 -6.65 15.15 10.74
N PRO A 89 -7.62 15.94 11.24
CA PRO A 89 -7.62 16.46 12.61
C PRO A 89 -7.73 15.37 13.70
N MET A 90 -8.21 14.18 13.37
CA MET A 90 -8.28 13.04 14.31
C MET A 90 -6.98 12.24 14.42
N VAL A 91 -6.09 12.30 13.44
CA VAL A 91 -4.93 11.38 13.35
C VAL A 91 -3.61 12.13 13.30
N GLY A 92 -3.61 13.40 12.88
CA GLY A 92 -2.43 14.22 12.63
C GLY A 92 -1.38 14.21 13.74
N GLU A 93 -1.80 14.32 15.00
CA GLU A 93 -0.89 14.33 16.16
C GLU A 93 -0.25 12.96 16.44
N GLY A 94 -0.90 11.86 16.03
CA GLY A 94 -0.45 10.48 16.28
C GLY A 94 0.09 9.75 15.04
N VAL A 95 0.21 10.41 13.89
CA VAL A 95 0.64 9.76 12.63
C VAL A 95 2.03 9.15 12.75
N SER A 96 2.97 9.88 13.35
CA SER A 96 4.33 9.40 13.56
C SER A 96 4.34 8.16 14.46
N GLU A 97 3.58 8.18 15.56
CA GLU A 97 3.49 7.06 16.49
C GLU A 97 2.84 5.82 15.86
N ILE A 98 1.81 6.01 15.02
CA ILE A 98 1.18 4.93 14.26
C ILE A 98 2.17 4.34 13.25
N LEU A 99 2.91 5.18 12.53
CA LEU A 99 3.91 4.71 11.56
C LEU A 99 5.08 4.00 12.24
N GLU A 100 5.57 4.53 13.36
CA GLU A 100 6.63 3.93 14.17
C GLU A 100 6.17 2.59 14.77
N GLY A 101 4.96 2.52 15.32
CA GLY A 101 4.37 1.30 15.86
C GLY A 101 4.17 0.23 14.78
N SER A 102 3.71 0.63 13.60
CA SER A 102 3.57 -0.26 12.44
C SER A 102 4.94 -0.80 11.98
N GLY A 103 5.95 0.06 11.92
CA GLY A 103 7.32 -0.31 11.58
C GLY A 103 7.93 -1.27 12.60
N ALA A 104 7.71 -1.02 13.89
CA ALA A 104 8.17 -1.87 14.98
C ALA A 104 7.51 -3.26 14.94
N LEU A 105 6.20 -3.33 14.66
CA LEU A 105 5.47 -4.59 14.50
C LEU A 105 5.96 -5.40 13.30
N LEU A 106 6.19 -4.75 12.16
CA LEU A 106 6.75 -5.39 10.96
C LEU A 106 8.19 -5.88 11.18
N TYR A 107 8.99 -5.13 11.94
CA TYR A 107 10.34 -5.56 12.32
C TYR A 107 10.30 -6.76 13.28
N ALA A 108 9.42 -6.73 14.27
CA ALA A 108 9.22 -7.83 15.21
C ALA A 108 8.73 -9.12 14.52
N SER A 109 7.80 -9.02 13.57
CA SER A 109 7.33 -10.18 12.79
C SER A 109 8.46 -10.79 11.95
N ARG A 110 9.32 -9.95 11.37
CA ARG A 110 10.49 -10.39 10.60
C ARG A 110 11.55 -11.06 11.48
N LEU A 111 11.80 -10.54 12.68
CA LEU A 111 12.70 -11.20 13.65
C LEU A 111 12.19 -12.59 14.04
N ARG A 112 10.87 -12.73 14.25
CA ARG A 112 10.23 -14.02 14.57
C ARG A 112 10.41 -15.06 13.45
N GLU A 113 10.22 -14.66 12.19
CA GLU A 113 10.47 -15.55 11.03
C GLU A 113 11.94 -15.98 10.96
N THR A 114 12.87 -15.06 11.22
CA THR A 114 14.31 -15.34 11.14
C THR A 114 14.77 -16.28 12.26
N SER A 115 14.21 -16.14 13.47
CA SER A 115 14.46 -17.01 14.62
C SER A 115 13.87 -18.41 14.50
N SER A 116 12.89 -18.61 13.61
CA SER A 116 12.21 -19.91 13.42
C SER A 116 12.92 -20.84 12.43
N LYS A 117 13.96 -20.37 11.73
CA LYS A 117 14.75 -21.19 10.81
C LYS A 117 15.84 -21.93 11.59
N PRO A 118 15.94 -23.27 11.50
CA PRO A 118 17.00 -24.00 12.18
C PRO A 118 18.37 -23.56 11.65
N PHE A 119 19.27 -23.25 12.59
CA PHE A 119 20.66 -22.88 12.32
C PHE A 119 21.35 -24.06 11.63
N GLN A 120 21.51 -24.03 10.31
CA GLN A 120 22.33 -24.99 9.59
C GLN A 120 23.81 -24.67 9.91
N ARG A 121 24.40 -25.42 10.84
CA ARG A 121 25.85 -25.46 11.03
C ARG A 121 26.46 -26.09 9.78
N THR A 122 27.12 -25.28 8.95
CA THR A 122 28.16 -25.73 8.03
C THR A 122 29.42 -26.08 8.79
#